data_AF-A0A7S4IAK3-F1
#
_entry.id   AF-A0A7S4IAK3-F1
#
_cell.length_a   1.000
_cell.length_b   1.000
_cell.length_c   1.000
_cell.angle_alpha   90.00
_cell.angle_beta   90.00
_cell.angle_gamma   90.00
#
_symmetry.space_group_name_H-M   'P 1'
#
loop_
_entity.id
_entity.type
_entity.pdbx_description
1 polymer ?
#
loop_
_entity_poly.entity_id
_entity_poly.type
_entity_poly.pdbx_seq_one_letter_code
_entity_poly.pdbx_strand_id
1 'polypeptide(L)'
;QPIWQAYRIEKLFYPFISEHPIADAAEAMRGTIGWYVCPRGHPYTVGECRRPMQTSHCMHPGCNAIIGGKHHVPARGNKRIEEDRLSGLATPGYNLGPLKRTNSEVAHIIRFLTHLGFVLGSFLDRTGQSTVLLFSKKDNMRSFRKWMMERALKDLQELKKLLQVGESDVCLLIHLVIRHMRLQGIGSTTNDSTLYSRMKNIENQFEKGIRHVIMGHKQKLAALAGDLQESSAVTGCRQCLGKLWNIIHEENRVTSEHQLLWRYREPVTFHNFVLSFQEQKNFPLLQVFMKEETRLHTIKYIVDILSWHRILFEVFPPNSISRDEATSITNEQVINEHLPPERREEAQRILERFCVAFNECLPMIEMFFECETNPFISSVNGSVDLSGGRAVEGGIQMSPSCSINFSLPSMVRGTNDAMSFCTVRLLDLMQTSQEEVLDSFTALKQKENENEESMAELPTMSY
;
A
#
# COMPACT_ATOMS: atom_id res chain seq x y z
N GLN A 1 -31.96 3.57 18.21
CA GLN A 1 -31.44 2.31 18.80
C GLN A 1 -29.99 2.52 19.17
N PRO A 2 -29.46 1.94 20.26
CA PRO A 2 -28.04 2.05 20.56
C PRO A 2 -27.25 1.45 19.39
N ILE A 3 -26.26 2.21 18.90
CA ILE A 3 -25.38 1.87 17.77
C ILE A 3 -24.59 0.57 18.04
N TRP A 4 -24.53 0.12 19.30
CA TRP A 4 -23.70 -0.99 19.75
C TRP A 4 -24.52 -2.05 20.50
N GLN A 5 -24.69 -3.23 19.90
CA GLN A 5 -25.18 -4.44 20.56
C GLN A 5 -24.10 -5.52 20.52
N ALA A 6 -23.38 -5.65 21.65
CA ALA A 6 -22.28 -6.57 21.93
C ALA A 6 -22.36 -7.95 21.25
N TYR A 7 -23.50 -8.63 21.45
CA TYR A 7 -23.69 -10.03 21.08
C TYR A 7 -23.74 -10.30 19.57
N ARG A 8 -23.87 -9.26 18.74
CA ARG A 8 -23.87 -9.39 17.28
C ARG A 8 -22.48 -9.27 16.68
N ILE A 9 -21.57 -8.57 17.35
CA ILE A 9 -20.34 -8.03 16.77
C ILE A 9 -19.38 -9.12 16.26
N GLU A 10 -19.21 -10.23 16.98
CA GLU A 10 -18.39 -11.37 16.54
C GLU A 10 -19.01 -12.16 15.37
N LYS A 11 -20.32 -12.03 15.18
CA LYS A 11 -21.08 -12.76 14.15
C LYS A 11 -21.29 -11.96 12.88
N LEU A 12 -20.79 -10.72 12.83
CA LEU A 12 -20.92 -9.83 11.69
C LEU A 12 -19.67 -9.86 10.82
N PHE A 13 -19.87 -9.79 9.51
CA PHE A 13 -18.84 -9.42 8.55
C PHE A 13 -18.80 -7.90 8.43
N TYR A 14 -17.59 -7.34 8.54
CA TYR A 14 -17.31 -5.92 8.45
C TYR A 14 -16.87 -5.56 7.02
N PRO A 15 -17.58 -4.65 6.33
CA PRO A 15 -17.20 -4.19 4.99
C PRO A 15 -15.75 -3.71 4.96
N PHE A 16 -15.00 -4.17 3.97
CA PHE A 16 -13.60 -3.86 3.72
C PHE A 16 -12.63 -4.27 4.84
N ILE A 17 -13.09 -5.01 5.86
CA ILE A 17 -12.31 -5.44 7.03
C ILE A 17 -12.27 -6.97 7.14
N SER A 18 -13.40 -7.66 7.01
CA SER A 18 -13.45 -9.12 7.15
C SER A 18 -12.92 -9.81 5.89
N GLU A 19 -11.80 -10.53 6.02
CA GLU A 19 -11.16 -11.26 4.93
C GLU A 19 -11.77 -12.64 4.68
N HIS A 20 -11.82 -13.05 3.41
CA HIS A 20 -12.00 -14.46 3.07
C HIS A 20 -11.30 -14.83 1.75
N PRO A 21 -9.99 -15.09 1.77
CA PRO A 21 -9.20 -15.38 0.57
C PRO A 21 -9.79 -16.47 -0.31
N ILE A 22 -10.42 -17.48 0.29
CA ILE A 22 -11.05 -18.59 -0.43
C ILE A 22 -12.34 -18.16 -1.14
N ALA A 23 -13.14 -17.25 -0.58
CA ALA A 23 -14.36 -16.76 -1.24
C ALA A 23 -14.02 -15.70 -2.27
N ASP A 24 -13.05 -14.83 -1.97
CA ASP A 24 -12.54 -13.87 -2.95
C ASP A 24 -11.94 -14.63 -4.16
N ALA A 25 -11.17 -15.71 -3.93
CA ALA A 25 -10.67 -16.58 -4.99
C ALA A 25 -11.77 -17.35 -5.73
N ALA A 26 -12.79 -17.83 -5.02
CA ALA A 26 -13.93 -18.51 -5.63
C ALA A 26 -14.73 -17.61 -6.56
N GLU A 27 -14.92 -16.34 -6.19
CA GLU A 27 -15.57 -15.35 -7.05
C GLU A 27 -14.68 -14.99 -8.25
N ALA A 28 -13.39 -14.77 -8.03
CA ALA A 28 -12.45 -14.44 -9.12
C ALA A 28 -12.26 -15.57 -10.14
N MET A 29 -12.38 -16.83 -9.70
CA MET A 29 -12.22 -18.03 -10.52
C MET A 29 -13.55 -18.74 -10.80
N ARG A 30 -14.67 -18.01 -10.71
CA ARG A 30 -16.02 -18.54 -10.87
C ARG A 30 -16.13 -19.27 -12.21
N GLY A 31 -16.46 -20.55 -12.16
CA GLY A 31 -16.66 -21.38 -13.33
C GLY A 31 -15.39 -21.90 -14.03
N THR A 32 -14.18 -21.45 -13.67
CA THR A 32 -12.93 -21.94 -14.28
C THR A 32 -12.34 -23.16 -13.58
N ILE A 33 -12.67 -23.36 -12.30
CA ILE A 33 -12.14 -24.43 -11.46
C ILE A 33 -13.27 -25.23 -10.78
N GLY A 34 -12.94 -26.42 -10.30
CA GLY A 34 -13.83 -27.24 -9.47
C GLY A 34 -13.45 -27.14 -8.01
N TRP A 35 -14.39 -26.74 -7.15
CA TRP A 35 -14.16 -26.66 -5.70
C TRP A 35 -14.53 -27.94 -4.98
N TYR A 36 -13.66 -28.35 -4.06
CA TYR A 36 -13.83 -29.55 -3.25
C TYR A 36 -13.41 -29.29 -1.80
N VAL A 37 -13.89 -30.14 -0.88
CA VAL A 37 -13.44 -30.17 0.52
C VAL A 37 -12.89 -31.55 0.85
N CYS A 38 -11.80 -31.58 1.60
CA CYS A 38 -11.24 -32.83 2.11
C CYS A 38 -12.12 -33.44 3.22
N PRO A 39 -11.88 -34.68 3.68
CA PRO A 39 -12.68 -35.31 4.73
C PRO A 39 -12.65 -34.54 6.07
N ARG A 40 -11.64 -33.69 6.27
CA ARG A 40 -11.49 -32.80 7.43
C ARG A 40 -12.06 -31.38 7.22
N GLY A 41 -12.69 -31.10 6.08
CA GLY A 41 -13.38 -29.83 5.83
C GLY A 41 -12.54 -28.72 5.18
N HIS A 42 -11.23 -28.93 4.95
CA HIS A 42 -10.40 -27.93 4.26
C HIS A 42 -10.71 -27.87 2.75
N PRO A 43 -10.96 -26.67 2.19
CA PRO A 43 -11.22 -26.50 0.77
C PRO A 43 -9.95 -26.67 -0.07
N TYR A 44 -10.11 -27.19 -1.29
CA TYR A 44 -9.08 -27.28 -2.32
C TYR A 44 -9.72 -27.18 -3.71
N THR A 45 -8.92 -26.89 -4.72
CA THR A 45 -9.36 -26.65 -6.09
C THR A 45 -8.86 -27.74 -7.03
N VAL A 46 -9.59 -27.96 -8.12
CA VAL A 46 -9.21 -28.85 -9.21
C VAL A 46 -9.37 -28.10 -10.52
N GLY A 47 -8.29 -27.94 -11.27
CA GLY A 47 -8.26 -27.20 -12.54
C GLY A 47 -8.75 -28.01 -13.76
N GLU A 48 -8.45 -27.49 -14.95
CA GLU A 48 -8.74 -28.10 -16.26
C GLU A 48 -10.20 -28.50 -16.46
N CYS A 49 -10.52 -29.80 -16.45
CA CYS A 49 -11.88 -30.32 -16.60
C CYS A 49 -12.73 -30.18 -15.33
N ARG A 50 -12.19 -29.57 -14.26
CA ARG A 50 -12.83 -29.32 -12.97
C ARG A 50 -13.20 -30.58 -12.20
N ARG A 51 -12.68 -31.74 -12.62
CA ARG A 51 -12.94 -33.05 -12.03
C ARG A 51 -11.62 -33.76 -11.70
N PRO A 52 -11.54 -34.52 -10.59
CA PRO A 52 -10.27 -35.03 -10.13
C PRO A 52 -9.75 -36.17 -11.02
N MET A 53 -8.54 -36.00 -11.56
CA MET A 53 -7.81 -37.02 -12.32
C MET A 53 -6.52 -37.47 -11.64
N GLN A 54 -6.07 -36.71 -10.63
CA GLN A 54 -4.90 -37.01 -9.83
C GLN A 54 -5.22 -36.87 -8.35
N THR A 55 -4.49 -37.61 -7.52
CA THR A 55 -4.57 -37.56 -6.06
C THR A 55 -3.37 -36.81 -5.49
N SER A 56 -3.58 -36.06 -4.42
CA SER A 56 -2.52 -35.36 -3.68
C SER A 56 -2.84 -35.38 -2.17
N HIS A 57 -2.05 -34.68 -1.36
CA HIS A 57 -2.27 -34.53 0.07
C HIS A 57 -2.73 -33.11 0.42
N CYS A 58 -3.64 -33.00 1.40
CA CYS A 58 -4.13 -31.73 1.89
C CYS A 58 -2.98 -30.91 2.51
N MET A 59 -2.75 -29.71 1.96
CA MET A 59 -1.69 -28.79 2.40
C MET A 59 -1.98 -28.08 3.72
N HIS A 60 -3.18 -28.24 4.30
CA HIS A 60 -3.49 -27.66 5.61
C HIS A 60 -2.60 -28.31 6.68
N PRO A 61 -1.87 -27.52 7.50
CA PRO A 61 -0.94 -28.05 8.49
C PRO A 61 -1.58 -29.13 9.38
N GLY A 62 -0.95 -30.30 9.46
CA GLY A 62 -1.44 -31.43 10.27
C GLY A 62 -2.64 -32.22 9.70
N CYS A 63 -3.15 -31.89 8.50
CA CYS A 63 -4.25 -32.62 7.88
C CYS A 63 -3.80 -33.90 7.18
N ASN A 64 -2.89 -33.78 6.21
CA ASN A 64 -2.35 -34.84 5.35
C ASN A 64 -3.38 -35.80 4.67
N ALA A 65 -4.66 -35.44 4.69
CA ALA A 65 -5.72 -36.25 4.09
C ALA A 65 -5.57 -36.30 2.55
N ILE A 66 -5.95 -37.43 1.94
CA ILE A 66 -5.90 -37.60 0.49
C ILE A 66 -6.96 -36.72 -0.17
N ILE A 67 -6.51 -35.79 -1.02
CA ILE A 67 -7.35 -34.89 -1.83
C ILE A 67 -7.29 -35.28 -3.31
N GLY A 68 -8.18 -34.75 -4.13
CA GLY A 68 -8.28 -35.08 -5.54
C GLY A 68 -9.01 -36.41 -5.76
N GLY A 69 -8.56 -37.22 -6.72
CA GLY A 69 -9.22 -38.45 -7.14
C GLY A 69 -8.72 -38.98 -8.48
N LYS A 70 -9.39 -39.98 -9.05
CA LYS A 70 -9.01 -40.62 -10.33
C LYS A 70 -10.25 -40.83 -11.19
N HIS A 71 -10.08 -40.82 -12.51
CA HIS A 71 -11.18 -41.05 -13.48
C HIS A 71 -12.39 -40.13 -13.26
N HIS A 72 -12.15 -38.85 -12.94
CA HIS A 72 -13.18 -37.86 -12.60
C HIS A 72 -13.98 -38.17 -11.32
N VAL A 73 -13.55 -39.15 -10.53
CA VAL A 73 -14.18 -39.55 -9.26
C VAL A 73 -13.31 -39.07 -8.09
N PRO A 74 -13.86 -38.27 -7.16
CA PRO A 74 -13.14 -37.83 -5.97
C PRO A 74 -12.74 -39.01 -5.07
N ALA A 75 -11.56 -38.91 -4.44
CA ALA A 75 -11.13 -39.87 -3.45
C ALA A 75 -12.08 -39.90 -2.23
N ARG A 76 -12.10 -41.03 -1.52
CA ARG A 76 -13.09 -41.30 -0.46
C ARG A 76 -13.13 -40.18 0.58
N GLY A 77 -14.33 -39.65 0.82
CA GLY A 77 -14.58 -38.59 1.81
C GLY A 77 -14.38 -37.17 1.28
N ASN A 78 -13.81 -36.99 0.09
CA ASN A 78 -13.79 -35.71 -0.60
C ASN A 78 -15.18 -35.39 -1.17
N LYS A 79 -15.62 -34.15 -1.00
CA LYS A 79 -16.93 -33.70 -1.49
C LYS A 79 -16.75 -32.49 -2.40
N ARG A 80 -17.46 -32.49 -3.54
CA ARG A 80 -17.57 -31.29 -4.37
C ARG A 80 -18.42 -30.27 -3.62
N ILE A 81 -18.00 -29.00 -3.63
CA ILE A 81 -18.74 -27.90 -3.04
C ILE A 81 -19.06 -26.88 -4.13
N GLU A 82 -20.25 -26.31 -4.08
CA GLU A 82 -20.61 -25.20 -4.96
C GLU A 82 -19.91 -23.92 -4.50
N GLU A 83 -19.53 -23.07 -5.46
CA GLU A 83 -18.82 -21.81 -5.20
C GLU A 83 -19.58 -20.94 -4.20
N ASP A 84 -20.90 -20.84 -4.35
CA ASP A 84 -21.77 -20.05 -3.46
C ASP A 84 -21.83 -20.59 -2.02
N ARG A 85 -21.40 -21.84 -1.78
CA ARG A 85 -21.32 -22.43 -0.44
C ARG A 85 -19.97 -22.20 0.24
N LEU A 86 -18.95 -21.75 -0.48
CA LEU A 86 -17.64 -21.41 0.09
C LEU A 86 -17.70 -20.14 0.95
N SER A 87 -18.67 -19.26 0.71
CA SER A 87 -18.91 -18.10 1.58
C SER A 87 -19.34 -18.50 3.00
N GLY A 88 -19.84 -19.73 3.20
CA GLY A 88 -20.17 -20.29 4.51
C GLY A 88 -18.95 -20.77 5.31
N LEU A 89 -17.77 -20.85 4.68
CA LEU A 89 -16.50 -21.09 5.36
C LEU A 89 -15.88 -19.78 5.90
N ALA A 90 -16.47 -18.63 5.56
CA ALA A 90 -16.01 -17.35 6.03
C ALA A 90 -16.21 -17.21 7.55
N THR A 91 -15.15 -16.76 8.22
CA THR A 91 -15.18 -16.53 9.66
C THR A 91 -15.61 -15.08 9.88
N PRO A 92 -16.76 -14.84 10.55
CA PRO A 92 -17.19 -13.49 10.88
C PRO A 92 -16.24 -12.86 11.91
N GLY A 93 -16.40 -11.55 12.11
CA GLY A 93 -15.60 -10.78 13.05
C GLY A 93 -14.53 -9.91 12.37
N TYR A 94 -13.72 -9.27 13.22
CA TYR A 94 -12.66 -8.36 12.80
C TYR A 94 -11.41 -9.15 12.42
N ASN A 95 -11.25 -9.43 11.12
CA ASN A 95 -10.14 -10.23 10.59
C ASN A 95 -9.33 -9.44 9.56
N LEU A 96 -8.90 -8.24 9.94
CA LEU A 96 -8.03 -7.42 9.10
C LEU A 96 -6.57 -7.81 9.37
N GLY A 97 -5.95 -8.48 8.41
CA GLY A 97 -4.53 -8.83 8.43
C GLY A 97 -3.61 -7.61 8.56
N PRO A 98 -2.28 -7.81 8.57
CA PRO A 98 -1.36 -6.70 8.34
C PRO A 98 -1.77 -5.97 7.06
N LEU A 99 -2.07 -4.68 7.19
CA LEU A 99 -3.00 -3.95 6.34
C LEU A 99 -2.84 -4.28 4.86
N LYS A 100 -3.88 -4.90 4.27
CA LYS A 100 -4.01 -5.00 2.81
C LYS A 100 -3.85 -3.60 2.21
N ARG A 101 -2.84 -3.44 1.34
CA ARG A 101 -2.80 -2.36 0.35
C ARG A 101 -4.09 -2.46 -0.46
N THR A 102 -5.01 -1.53 -0.25
CA THR A 102 -6.23 -1.42 -1.03
C THR A 102 -6.19 -0.08 -1.73
N ASN A 103 -6.10 -0.08 -3.05
CA ASN A 103 -6.19 1.16 -3.84
C ASN A 103 -7.66 1.55 -4.05
N SER A 104 -8.47 1.51 -2.99
CA SER A 104 -9.87 1.98 -3.00
C SER A 104 -10.04 3.05 -1.94
N GLU A 105 -10.33 4.26 -2.40
CA GLU A 105 -10.60 5.41 -1.54
C GLU A 105 -11.85 5.16 -0.69
N VAL A 106 -12.87 4.49 -1.25
CA VAL A 106 -14.09 4.11 -0.53
C VAL A 106 -13.78 3.11 0.58
N ALA A 107 -12.93 2.12 0.32
CA ALA A 107 -12.50 1.16 1.34
C ALA A 107 -11.82 1.88 2.51
N HIS A 108 -10.89 2.79 2.24
CA HIS A 108 -10.23 3.59 3.29
C HIS A 108 -11.22 4.44 4.09
N ILE A 109 -12.19 5.09 3.45
CA ILE A 109 -13.22 5.89 4.14
C ILE A 109 -14.09 5.01 5.03
N ILE A 110 -14.60 3.88 4.52
CA ILE A 110 -15.48 3.00 5.30
C ILE A 110 -14.73 2.32 6.46
N ARG A 111 -13.47 1.92 6.26
CA ARG A 111 -12.64 1.39 7.34
C ARG A 111 -12.38 2.45 8.41
N PHE A 112 -12.01 3.66 8.02
CA PHE A 112 -11.83 4.79 8.93
C PHE A 112 -13.07 5.04 9.80
N LEU A 113 -14.26 5.12 9.18
CA LEU A 113 -15.52 5.31 9.89
C LEU A 113 -15.85 4.12 10.81
N THR A 114 -15.53 2.90 10.39
CA THR A 114 -15.76 1.68 11.18
C THR A 114 -14.83 1.64 12.40
N HIS A 115 -13.55 2.00 12.26
CA HIS A 115 -12.60 2.10 13.38
C HIS A 115 -12.97 3.20 14.36
N LEU A 116 -13.37 4.39 13.88
CA LEU A 116 -13.93 5.43 14.74
C LEU A 116 -15.20 4.96 15.45
N GLY A 117 -16.04 4.20 14.75
CA GLY A 117 -17.17 3.49 15.33
C GLY A 117 -16.75 2.65 16.53
N PHE A 118 -15.76 1.76 16.36
CA PHE A 118 -15.26 0.91 17.45
C PHE A 118 -14.72 1.72 18.64
N VAL A 119 -13.99 2.81 18.38
CA VAL A 119 -13.50 3.70 19.42
C VAL A 119 -14.67 4.31 20.19
N LEU A 120 -15.65 4.89 19.50
CA LEU A 120 -16.86 5.46 20.11
C LEU A 120 -17.66 4.42 20.90
N GLY A 121 -17.85 3.23 20.32
CA GLY A 121 -18.50 2.10 20.96
C GLY A 121 -17.84 1.69 22.27
N SER A 122 -16.50 1.71 22.31
CA SER A 122 -15.74 1.38 23.53
C SER A 122 -15.91 2.40 24.66
N PHE A 123 -16.31 3.65 24.37
CA PHE A 123 -16.66 4.64 25.40
C PHE A 123 -18.08 4.44 25.93
N LEU A 124 -18.96 3.85 25.12
CA LEU A 124 -20.35 3.58 25.46
C LEU A 124 -20.54 2.21 26.14
N ASP A 125 -19.57 1.30 26.01
CA ASP A 125 -19.56 -0.03 26.61
C ASP A 125 -19.32 0.02 28.13
N ARG A 126 -20.38 0.34 28.90
CA ARG A 126 -20.34 0.48 30.36
C ARG A 126 -19.96 -0.81 31.10
N THR A 127 -20.17 -1.98 30.49
CA THR A 127 -19.86 -3.30 31.09
C THR A 127 -18.51 -3.84 30.65
N GLY A 128 -17.89 -3.26 29.61
CA GLY A 128 -16.61 -3.69 29.04
C GLY A 128 -16.64 -5.07 28.36
N GLN A 129 -17.76 -5.79 28.39
CA GLN A 129 -17.86 -7.17 27.89
C GLN A 129 -17.92 -7.23 26.36
N SER A 130 -18.51 -6.21 25.74
CA SER A 130 -18.82 -6.15 24.30
C SER A 130 -17.58 -6.00 23.43
N THR A 131 -16.64 -5.18 23.89
CA THR A 131 -15.42 -4.83 23.16
C THR A 131 -14.22 -5.70 23.56
N VAL A 132 -14.25 -6.31 24.75
CA VAL A 132 -13.26 -7.34 25.16
C VAL A 132 -13.44 -8.64 24.40
N LEU A 133 -14.68 -9.04 24.09
CA LEU A 133 -15.00 -10.24 23.29
C LEU A 133 -14.42 -10.16 21.86
N LEU A 134 -14.51 -8.99 21.24
CA LEU A 134 -13.89 -8.71 19.94
C LEU A 134 -12.36 -8.94 19.89
N PHE A 135 -11.66 -8.78 21.02
CA PHE A 135 -10.19 -8.76 21.05
C PHE A 135 -9.65 -9.46 22.30
N SER A 136 -9.74 -10.80 22.31
CA SER A 136 -9.13 -11.66 23.35
C SER A 136 -7.60 -11.56 23.46
N LYS A 137 -6.94 -10.75 22.62
CA LYS A 137 -5.49 -10.61 22.52
C LYS A 137 -4.90 -9.29 23.06
N LYS A 138 -5.70 -8.39 23.64
CA LYS A 138 -5.19 -7.09 24.16
C LYS A 138 -5.47 -6.93 25.64
N ASP A 139 -4.46 -6.48 26.38
CA ASP A 139 -4.44 -6.50 27.85
C ASP A 139 -5.47 -5.58 28.52
N ASN A 140 -5.94 -4.52 27.85
CA ASN A 140 -6.95 -3.60 28.39
C ASN A 140 -7.63 -2.71 27.32
N MET A 141 -8.71 -2.04 27.72
CA MET A 141 -9.53 -1.15 26.88
C MET A 141 -8.78 0.07 26.32
N ARG A 142 -7.77 0.57 27.05
CA ARG A 142 -6.97 1.71 26.60
C ARG A 142 -6.08 1.32 25.42
N SER A 143 -5.43 0.16 25.52
CA SER A 143 -4.64 -0.41 24.43
C SER A 143 -5.49 -0.70 23.20
N PHE A 144 -6.73 -1.17 23.40
CA PHE A 144 -7.70 -1.36 22.31
C PHE A 144 -8.03 -0.05 21.59
N ARG A 145 -8.40 1.00 22.33
CA ARG A 145 -8.71 2.32 21.76
C ARG A 145 -7.54 2.90 20.99
N LYS A 146 -6.33 2.83 21.57
CA LYS A 146 -5.10 3.28 20.93
C LYS A 146 -4.88 2.57 19.60
N TRP A 147 -4.98 1.25 19.60
CA TRP A 147 -4.79 0.43 18.40
C TRP A 147 -5.82 0.70 17.29
N MET A 148 -7.10 0.88 17.64
CA MET A 148 -8.14 1.26 16.66
C MET A 148 -7.91 2.66 16.11
N MET A 149 -7.46 3.60 16.94
CA MET A 149 -7.13 4.96 16.51
C MET A 149 -5.93 4.98 15.57
N GLU A 150 -4.88 4.20 15.85
CA GLU A 150 -3.71 4.06 14.98
C GLU A 150 -4.11 3.52 13.60
N ARG A 151 -5.02 2.54 13.55
CA ARG A 151 -5.54 2.02 12.27
C ARG A 151 -6.37 3.06 11.52
N ALA A 152 -7.25 3.79 12.21
CA ALA A 152 -8.01 4.88 11.61
C ALA A 152 -7.08 5.96 11.01
N LEU A 153 -6.05 6.37 11.76
CA LEU A 153 -5.07 7.35 11.27
C LEU A 153 -4.29 6.82 10.07
N LYS A 154 -3.93 5.53 10.03
CA LYS A 154 -3.29 4.91 8.87
C LYS A 154 -4.21 4.93 7.64
N ASP A 155 -5.50 4.62 7.80
CA ASP A 155 -6.47 4.73 6.71
C ASP A 155 -6.60 6.17 6.19
N LEU A 156 -6.59 7.16 7.08
CA LEU A 156 -6.62 8.58 6.71
C LEU A 156 -5.37 9.01 5.94
N GLN A 157 -4.19 8.54 6.36
CA GLN A 157 -2.91 8.83 5.71
C GLN A 157 -2.83 8.22 4.31
N GLU A 158 -3.27 6.97 4.13
CA GLU A 158 -3.31 6.34 2.81
C GLU A 158 -4.35 7.00 1.90
N LEU A 159 -5.53 7.38 2.44
CA LEU A 159 -6.53 8.13 1.69
C LEU A 159 -5.99 9.49 1.20
N LYS A 160 -5.24 10.20 2.05
CA LYS A 160 -4.58 11.46 1.70
C LYS A 160 -3.62 11.28 0.50
N LYS A 161 -2.83 10.20 0.51
CA LYS A 161 -1.90 9.87 -0.58
C LYS A 161 -2.65 9.53 -1.87
N LEU A 162 -3.67 8.67 -1.79
CA LEU A 162 -4.46 8.24 -2.95
C LEU A 162 -5.17 9.44 -3.64
N LEU A 163 -5.71 10.36 -2.84
CA LEU A 163 -6.43 11.53 -3.35
C LEU A 163 -5.54 12.72 -3.68
N GLN A 164 -4.27 12.71 -3.24
CA GLN A 164 -3.31 13.79 -3.46
C GLN A 164 -3.77 15.14 -2.85
N VAL A 165 -4.44 15.10 -1.70
CA VAL A 165 -5.00 16.29 -1.02
C VAL A 165 -4.28 16.62 0.29
N GLY A 166 -4.49 17.83 0.82
CA GLY A 166 -4.02 18.24 2.13
C GLY A 166 -4.72 17.52 3.30
N GLU A 167 -4.20 17.68 4.51
CA GLU A 167 -4.78 17.07 5.72
C GLU A 167 -6.15 17.66 6.08
N SER A 168 -6.31 18.98 5.94
CA SER A 168 -7.59 19.66 6.13
C SER A 168 -8.61 19.22 5.08
N ASP A 169 -8.18 19.09 3.82
CA ASP A 169 -9.05 18.71 2.69
C ASP A 169 -9.57 17.29 2.79
N VAL A 170 -8.73 16.32 3.20
CA VAL A 170 -9.19 14.93 3.40
C VAL A 170 -10.22 14.86 4.54
N CYS A 171 -10.06 15.65 5.60
CA CYS A 171 -11.05 15.74 6.67
C CYS A 171 -12.38 16.30 6.14
N LEU A 172 -12.34 17.41 5.39
CA LEU A 172 -13.52 18.02 4.78
C LEU A 172 -14.22 17.06 3.81
N LEU A 173 -13.46 16.32 3.02
CA LEU A 173 -14.00 15.32 2.11
C LEU A 173 -14.72 14.19 2.85
N ILE A 174 -14.15 13.68 3.96
CA ILE A 174 -14.83 12.69 4.80
C ILE A 174 -16.15 13.26 5.33
N HIS A 175 -16.18 14.52 5.75
CA HIS A 175 -17.42 15.18 6.16
C HIS A 175 -18.45 15.30 5.02
N LEU A 176 -18.02 15.61 3.79
CA LEU A 176 -18.88 15.59 2.61
C LEU A 176 -19.46 14.19 2.35
N VAL A 177 -18.64 13.14 2.49
CA VAL A 177 -19.09 11.76 2.36
C VAL A 177 -20.12 11.42 3.43
N ILE A 178 -19.87 11.73 4.71
CA ILE A 178 -20.83 11.51 5.80
C ILE A 178 -22.15 12.23 5.53
N ARG A 179 -22.10 13.49 5.08
CA ARG A 179 -23.28 14.27 4.70
C ARG A 179 -24.03 13.60 3.55
N HIS A 180 -23.34 13.16 2.52
CA HIS A 180 -23.94 12.49 1.37
C HIS A 180 -24.59 11.15 1.75
N MET A 181 -23.89 10.33 2.55
CA MET A 181 -24.41 9.07 3.07
C MET A 181 -25.71 9.29 3.84
N ARG A 182 -25.76 10.32 4.68
CA ARG A 182 -26.97 10.70 5.42
C ARG A 182 -28.11 11.14 4.49
N LEU A 183 -27.84 11.98 3.49
CA LEU A 183 -28.86 12.52 2.58
C LEU A 183 -29.45 11.45 1.65
N GLN A 184 -28.61 10.53 1.18
CA GLN A 184 -29.00 9.46 0.26
C GLN A 184 -29.45 8.18 0.98
N GLY A 185 -29.41 8.16 2.32
CA GLY A 185 -29.75 6.97 3.11
C GLY A 185 -28.82 5.78 2.86
N ILE A 186 -27.58 6.02 2.43
CA ILE A 186 -26.59 4.97 2.19
C ILE A 186 -26.25 4.31 3.53
N GLY A 187 -26.49 3.00 3.63
CA GLY A 187 -26.33 2.24 4.88
C GLY A 187 -27.56 2.24 5.80
N SER A 188 -28.69 2.83 5.39
CA SER A 188 -29.93 2.84 6.19
C SER A 188 -30.71 1.52 6.13
N THR A 189 -30.48 0.68 5.12
CA THR A 189 -31.08 -0.66 5.06
C THR A 189 -30.33 -1.57 6.03
N THR A 190 -30.99 -1.95 7.13
CA THR A 190 -30.51 -2.92 8.12
C THR A 190 -30.40 -4.32 7.50
N ASN A 191 -29.41 -4.52 6.63
CA ASN A 191 -29.05 -5.83 6.14
C ASN A 191 -28.08 -6.42 7.15
N ASP A 192 -28.58 -7.41 7.90
CA ASP A 192 -27.79 -8.20 8.82
C ASP A 192 -26.57 -8.77 8.08
N SER A 193 -25.37 -8.24 8.36
CA SER A 193 -24.12 -8.64 7.70
C SER A 193 -23.56 -9.94 8.27
N THR A 194 -24.43 -10.82 8.77
CA THR A 194 -24.11 -12.17 9.25
C THR A 194 -23.72 -13.14 8.14
N LEU A 195 -24.00 -12.77 6.88
CA LEU A 195 -23.58 -13.52 5.69
C LEU A 195 -22.56 -12.71 4.89
N TYR A 196 -21.48 -13.37 4.46
CA TYR A 196 -20.43 -12.76 3.66
C TYR A 196 -20.95 -12.15 2.34
N SER A 197 -21.86 -12.84 1.65
CA SER A 197 -22.47 -12.34 0.41
C SER A 197 -23.27 -11.05 0.62
N ARG A 198 -23.91 -10.87 1.78
CA ARG A 198 -24.59 -9.62 2.15
C ARG A 198 -23.61 -8.51 2.42
N MET A 199 -22.49 -8.81 3.09
CA MET A 199 -21.41 -7.85 3.29
C MET A 199 -20.85 -7.37 1.94
N LYS A 200 -20.62 -8.24 0.96
CA LYS A 200 -20.23 -7.83 -0.40
C LYS A 200 -21.24 -6.92 -1.09
N ASN A 201 -22.54 -7.19 -0.91
CA ASN A 201 -23.57 -6.27 -1.42
C ASN A 201 -23.50 -4.90 -0.74
N ILE A 202 -23.19 -4.85 0.56
CA ILE A 202 -22.98 -3.60 1.30
C ILE A 202 -21.74 -2.86 0.78
N GLU A 203 -20.61 -3.56 0.57
CA GLU A 203 -19.40 -2.98 -0.05
C GLU A 203 -19.72 -2.35 -1.42
N ASN A 204 -20.44 -3.08 -2.28
CA ASN A 204 -20.85 -2.58 -3.60
C ASN A 204 -21.78 -1.35 -3.52
N GLN A 205 -22.65 -1.29 -2.51
CA GLN A 205 -23.50 -0.12 -2.27
C GLN A 205 -22.69 1.09 -1.81
N PHE A 206 -21.71 0.89 -0.92
CA PHE A 206 -20.80 1.95 -0.50
C PHE A 206 -19.96 2.44 -1.68
N GLU A 207 -19.39 1.54 -2.49
CA GLU A 207 -18.63 1.89 -3.69
C GLU A 207 -19.47 2.76 -4.63
N LYS A 208 -20.68 2.33 -4.99
CA LYS A 208 -21.55 3.11 -5.86
C LYS A 208 -22.00 4.45 -5.25
N GLY A 209 -22.35 4.44 -3.97
CA GLY A 209 -22.92 5.60 -3.28
C GLY A 209 -21.88 6.67 -2.90
N ILE A 210 -20.65 6.28 -2.62
CA ILE A 210 -19.61 7.20 -2.15
C ILE A 210 -18.74 7.69 -3.31
N ARG A 211 -18.51 6.86 -4.34
CA ARG A 211 -17.64 7.21 -5.48
C ARG A 211 -18.05 8.51 -6.16
N HIS A 212 -19.34 8.81 -6.23
CA HIS A 212 -19.81 10.08 -6.78
C HIS A 212 -19.27 11.29 -6.00
N VAL A 213 -19.13 11.21 -4.67
CA VAL A 213 -18.58 12.30 -3.84
C VAL A 213 -17.09 12.48 -4.09
N ILE A 214 -16.36 11.36 -4.20
CA ILE A 214 -14.91 11.32 -4.41
C ILE A 214 -14.53 11.81 -5.81
N MET A 215 -15.34 11.48 -6.83
CA MET A 215 -15.17 12.01 -8.17
C MET A 215 -15.35 13.53 -8.18
N GLY A 216 -14.34 14.25 -8.70
CA GLY A 216 -14.33 15.70 -8.71
C GLY A 216 -14.21 16.33 -7.31
N HIS A 217 -13.57 15.63 -6.36
CA HIS A 217 -13.38 16.12 -4.99
C HIS A 217 -12.71 17.50 -4.96
N LYS A 218 -11.75 17.80 -5.86
CA LYS A 218 -11.08 19.11 -5.93
C LYS A 218 -12.08 20.25 -6.16
N GLN A 219 -12.99 20.12 -7.13
CA GLN A 219 -14.00 21.15 -7.40
C GLN A 219 -14.98 21.30 -6.24
N LYS A 220 -15.38 20.19 -5.61
CA LYS A 220 -16.29 20.19 -4.46
C LYS A 220 -15.65 20.79 -3.21
N LEU A 221 -14.37 20.54 -2.99
CA LEU A 221 -13.60 21.15 -1.91
C LEU A 221 -13.42 22.65 -2.15
N ALA A 222 -13.17 23.09 -3.38
CA ALA A 222 -13.12 24.51 -3.72
C ALA A 222 -14.47 25.21 -3.49
N ALA A 223 -15.58 24.59 -3.90
CA ALA A 223 -16.92 25.11 -3.63
C ALA A 223 -17.22 25.16 -2.13
N LEU A 224 -16.87 24.09 -1.39
CA LEU A 224 -17.02 24.04 0.06
C LEU A 224 -16.13 25.05 0.77
N ALA A 225 -14.94 25.35 0.27
CA ALA A 225 -14.08 26.39 0.81
C ALA A 225 -14.73 27.77 0.70
N GLY A 226 -15.41 28.06 -0.42
CA GLY A 226 -16.26 29.25 -0.56
C GLY A 226 -17.40 29.28 0.46
N ASP A 227 -18.16 28.18 0.58
CA ASP A 227 -19.26 28.05 1.56
C ASP A 227 -18.76 28.13 3.02
N LEU A 228 -17.57 27.61 3.31
CA LEU A 228 -16.95 27.64 4.63
C LEU A 228 -16.30 28.98 4.95
N GLN A 229 -15.81 29.73 3.96
CA GLN A 229 -15.46 31.14 4.16
C GLN A 229 -16.67 31.99 4.59
N GLU A 230 -17.89 31.54 4.26
CA GLU A 230 -19.16 32.13 4.71
C GLU A 230 -19.72 31.47 5.99
N SER A 231 -19.16 30.35 6.46
CA SER A 231 -19.59 29.64 7.68
C SER A 231 -19.32 30.43 8.96
N SER A 232 -20.25 30.40 9.91
CA SER A 232 -20.26 31.20 11.15
C SER A 232 -18.99 31.10 12.02
N ALA A 233 -18.20 30.03 11.94
CA ALA A 233 -16.93 29.90 12.67
C ALA A 233 -15.77 30.62 11.98
N VAL A 234 -15.64 30.50 10.66
CA VAL A 234 -14.66 31.26 9.86
C VAL A 234 -15.08 32.71 9.79
N THR A 235 -16.37 33.00 9.65
CA THR A 235 -16.96 34.34 9.81
C THR A 235 -16.68 34.90 11.20
N GLY A 236 -16.71 34.08 12.25
CA GLY A 236 -16.35 34.46 13.62
C GLY A 236 -14.86 34.79 13.76
N CYS A 237 -13.96 33.95 13.24
CA CYS A 237 -12.51 34.25 13.20
C CYS A 237 -12.20 35.47 12.31
N ARG A 238 -12.86 35.62 11.17
CA ARG A 238 -12.77 36.75 10.25
C ARG A 238 -13.32 38.03 10.86
N GLN A 239 -14.38 37.98 11.66
CA GLN A 239 -14.90 39.11 12.44
C GLN A 239 -13.94 39.49 13.58
N CYS A 240 -13.39 38.52 14.30
CA CYS A 240 -12.41 38.76 15.38
C CYS A 240 -11.09 39.33 14.86
N LEU A 241 -10.58 38.82 13.73
CA LEU A 241 -9.33 39.26 13.13
C LEU A 241 -9.52 40.47 12.19
N GLY A 242 -10.73 40.71 11.71
CA GLY A 242 -11.08 41.84 10.85
C GLY A 242 -10.17 41.93 9.62
N LYS A 243 -9.51 43.08 9.45
CA LYS A 243 -8.58 43.33 8.33
C LYS A 243 -7.34 42.41 8.36
N LEU A 244 -6.96 41.85 9.52
CA LEU A 244 -5.79 40.98 9.64
C LEU A 244 -5.98 39.64 8.93
N TRP A 245 -7.20 39.11 8.87
CA TRP A 245 -7.50 37.88 8.14
C TRP A 245 -7.10 37.98 6.66
N ASN A 246 -7.56 39.03 5.99
CA ASN A 246 -7.26 39.29 4.59
C ASN A 246 -5.77 39.67 4.36
N ILE A 247 -5.09 40.15 5.40
CA ILE A 247 -3.64 40.40 5.38
C ILE A 247 -2.89 39.06 5.41
N ILE A 248 -3.31 38.10 6.24
CA ILE A 248 -2.66 36.80 6.46
C ILE A 248 -2.81 35.86 5.24
N HIS A 249 -3.96 35.86 4.55
CA HIS A 249 -4.28 34.92 3.46
C HIS A 249 -4.22 35.52 2.04
N GLU A 250 -3.44 36.59 1.85
CA GLU A 250 -3.16 37.20 0.53
C GLU A 250 -4.37 37.71 -0.29
N GLU A 251 -5.57 37.82 0.30
CA GLU A 251 -6.79 38.23 -0.43
C GLU A 251 -6.83 39.74 -0.80
N ASN A 252 -6.02 40.60 -0.16
CA ASN A 252 -6.00 42.05 -0.39
C ASN A 252 -4.65 42.57 -0.89
N ARG A 253 -4.64 43.65 -1.69
CA ARG A 253 -3.42 44.46 -1.92
C ARG A 253 -3.07 45.22 -0.64
N VAL A 254 -1.88 45.00 -0.11
CA VAL A 254 -1.40 45.59 1.15
C VAL A 254 -0.47 46.77 0.86
N THR A 255 -0.59 47.84 1.63
CA THR A 255 0.15 49.10 1.44
C THR A 255 1.39 49.25 2.34
N SER A 256 1.55 48.42 3.38
CA SER A 256 2.69 48.47 4.32
C SER A 256 3.55 47.22 4.26
N GLU A 257 4.86 47.39 4.13
CA GLU A 257 5.84 46.29 4.02
C GLU A 257 5.83 45.37 5.26
N HIS A 258 5.61 45.92 6.46
CA HIS A 258 5.58 45.13 7.70
C HIS A 258 4.41 44.14 7.77
N GLN A 259 3.31 44.41 7.06
CA GLN A 259 2.15 43.52 7.00
C GLN A 259 2.37 42.33 6.06
N LEU A 260 3.32 42.43 5.12
CA LEU A 260 3.71 41.32 4.25
C LEU A 260 4.45 40.21 5.02
N LEU A 261 5.10 40.55 6.13
CA LEU A 261 5.84 39.58 6.97
C LEU A 261 4.93 38.59 7.69
N TRP A 262 3.67 38.95 7.94
CA TRP A 262 2.69 38.13 8.66
C TRP A 262 1.78 37.34 7.73
N ARG A 263 2.07 37.35 6.42
CA ARG A 263 1.36 36.52 5.44
C ARG A 263 1.74 35.07 5.64
N TYR A 264 0.71 34.24 5.81
CA TYR A 264 0.90 32.82 5.66
C TYR A 264 1.13 32.54 4.18
N ARG A 265 2.30 31.99 3.87
CA ARG A 265 2.58 31.42 2.56
C ARG A 265 2.62 29.92 2.72
N GLU A 266 1.84 29.25 1.89
CA GLU A 266 1.95 27.81 1.81
C GLU A 266 3.36 27.42 1.36
N PRO A 267 4.01 26.43 2.02
CA PRO A 267 5.31 25.97 1.58
C PRO A 267 5.26 25.52 0.12
N VAL A 268 6.21 26.01 -0.68
CA VAL A 268 6.37 25.52 -2.06
C VAL A 268 6.96 24.12 -1.98
N THR A 269 6.09 23.12 -2.16
CA THR A 269 6.47 21.71 -2.21
C THR A 269 6.38 21.20 -3.65
N PHE A 270 7.11 20.13 -3.96
CA PHE A 270 7.00 19.45 -5.26
C PHE A 270 5.54 19.00 -5.52
N HIS A 271 4.85 18.53 -4.49
CA HIS A 271 3.43 18.15 -4.56
C HIS A 271 2.54 19.31 -5.00
N ASN A 272 2.65 20.47 -4.34
CA ASN A 272 1.86 21.66 -4.67
C ASN A 272 2.19 22.17 -6.07
N PHE A 273 3.46 22.08 -6.47
CA PHE A 273 3.90 22.41 -7.82
C PHE A 273 3.23 21.52 -8.87
N VAL A 274 3.31 20.19 -8.73
CA VAL A 274 2.69 19.22 -9.65
C VAL A 274 1.19 19.50 -9.80
N LEU A 275 0.48 19.76 -8.70
CA LEU A 275 -0.94 20.09 -8.71
C LEU A 275 -1.24 21.36 -9.51
N SER A 276 -0.47 22.42 -9.31
CA SER A 276 -0.63 23.68 -10.06
C SER A 276 -0.24 23.56 -11.54
N PHE A 277 0.68 22.63 -11.86
CA PHE A 277 1.22 22.45 -13.19
C PHE A 277 0.29 21.62 -14.10
N GLN A 278 -0.62 20.81 -13.57
CA GLN A 278 -1.53 19.97 -14.37
C GLN A 278 -2.36 20.75 -15.41
N GLU A 279 -2.59 22.05 -15.20
CA GLU A 279 -3.33 22.91 -16.12
C GLU A 279 -2.45 23.51 -17.23
N GLN A 280 -1.13 23.40 -17.13
CA GLN A 280 -0.16 23.97 -18.06
C GLN A 280 0.20 22.97 -19.16
N LYS A 281 -0.12 23.31 -20.42
CA LYS A 281 0.19 22.48 -21.60
C LYS A 281 1.50 22.82 -22.30
N ASN A 282 2.15 23.91 -21.89
CA ASN A 282 3.25 24.50 -22.65
C ASN A 282 4.64 23.94 -22.29
N PHE A 283 4.76 23.03 -21.32
CA PHE A 283 6.06 22.42 -20.96
C PHE A 283 5.97 20.89 -20.93
N PRO A 284 5.98 20.24 -22.10
CA PRO A 284 5.76 18.80 -22.21
C PRO A 284 6.91 17.99 -21.60
N LEU A 285 8.16 18.47 -21.67
CA LEU A 285 9.31 17.87 -20.99
C LEU A 285 9.11 17.80 -19.48
N LEU A 286 8.65 18.90 -18.87
CA LEU A 286 8.40 18.96 -17.43
C LEU A 286 7.24 18.06 -17.02
N GLN A 287 6.22 17.94 -17.89
CA GLN A 287 5.10 17.01 -17.72
C GLN A 287 5.58 15.55 -17.65
N VAL A 288 6.46 15.14 -18.56
CA VAL A 288 7.07 13.81 -18.55
C VAL A 288 7.97 13.64 -17.33
N PHE A 289 8.81 14.63 -17.00
CA PHE A 289 9.68 14.58 -15.83
C PHE A 289 8.90 14.35 -14.53
N MET A 290 7.81 15.08 -14.29
CA MET A 290 7.02 14.91 -13.06
C MET A 290 6.30 13.56 -13.00
N LYS A 291 5.90 13.01 -14.16
CA LYS A 291 5.29 11.68 -14.22
C LYS A 291 6.29 10.59 -13.81
N GLU A 292 7.56 10.76 -14.17
CA GLU A 292 8.62 9.79 -13.91
C GLU A 292 9.46 10.10 -12.64
N GLU A 293 9.11 11.12 -11.84
CA GLU A 293 9.93 11.59 -10.70
C GLU A 293 10.27 10.48 -9.70
N THR A 294 9.30 9.62 -9.40
CA THR A 294 9.48 8.51 -8.46
C THR A 294 10.49 7.48 -8.97
N ARG A 295 10.55 7.26 -10.29
CA ARG A 295 11.50 6.37 -10.97
C ARG A 295 12.87 7.01 -11.11
N LEU A 296 12.93 8.33 -11.32
CA LEU A 296 14.21 9.06 -11.41
C LEU A 296 15.01 8.99 -10.11
N HIS A 297 14.34 9.02 -8.96
CA HIS A 297 15.01 8.91 -7.65
C HIS A 297 15.73 7.58 -7.44
N THR A 298 15.26 6.48 -8.04
CA THR A 298 15.84 5.14 -7.84
C THR A 298 17.08 4.89 -8.69
N ILE A 299 17.17 5.50 -9.89
CA ILE A 299 18.25 5.28 -10.86
C ILE A 299 19.63 5.66 -10.29
N LYS A 300 19.69 6.72 -9.46
CA LYS A 300 20.96 7.17 -8.87
C LYS A 300 21.66 6.09 -8.03
N TYR A 301 20.88 5.15 -7.47
CA TYR A 301 21.37 4.12 -6.57
C TYR A 301 22.09 2.95 -7.28
N ILE A 302 22.05 2.89 -8.62
CA ILE A 302 22.81 1.89 -9.40
C ILE A 302 24.29 1.98 -9.04
N VAL A 303 24.83 3.19 -8.98
CA VAL A 303 26.24 3.43 -8.69
C VAL A 303 26.59 2.98 -7.28
N ASP A 304 25.69 3.19 -6.31
CA ASP A 304 25.92 2.82 -4.92
C ASP A 304 25.96 1.29 -4.74
N ILE A 305 25.04 0.56 -5.37
CA ILE A 305 25.03 -0.92 -5.34
C ILE A 305 26.26 -1.49 -6.03
N LEU A 306 26.59 -1.02 -7.24
CA LEU A 306 27.73 -1.55 -7.99
C LEU A 306 29.07 -1.21 -7.33
N SER A 307 29.17 -0.05 -6.66
CA SER A 307 30.37 0.32 -5.92
C SER A 307 30.62 -0.63 -4.75
N TRP A 308 29.57 -1.04 -4.03
CA TRP A 308 29.69 -2.02 -2.96
C TRP A 308 30.01 -3.43 -3.50
N HIS A 309 29.35 -3.85 -4.59
CA HIS A 309 29.70 -5.10 -5.28
C HIS A 309 31.17 -5.15 -5.70
N ARG A 310 31.73 -4.05 -6.20
CA ARG A 310 33.16 -3.97 -6.59
C ARG A 310 34.07 -4.33 -5.41
N ILE A 311 33.78 -3.82 -4.22
CA ILE A 311 34.55 -4.12 -3.01
C ILE A 311 34.36 -5.58 -2.61
N LEU A 312 33.13 -6.07 -2.61
CA LEU A 312 32.83 -7.46 -2.27
C LEU A 312 33.53 -8.45 -3.21
N PHE A 313 33.58 -8.18 -4.51
CA PHE A 313 34.25 -9.05 -5.50
C PHE A 313 35.78 -8.97 -5.45
N GLU A 314 36.33 -7.87 -4.97
CA GLU A 314 37.76 -7.77 -4.70
C GLU A 314 38.16 -8.67 -3.52
N VAL A 315 37.34 -8.66 -2.45
CA VAL A 315 37.58 -9.47 -1.26
C VAL A 315 37.23 -10.95 -1.49
N PHE A 316 36.11 -11.22 -2.15
CA PHE A 316 35.57 -12.54 -2.43
C PHE A 316 35.40 -12.74 -3.94
N PRO A 317 36.46 -13.19 -4.64
CA PRO A 317 36.38 -13.52 -6.06
C PRO A 317 35.31 -14.59 -6.36
N PRO A 318 34.89 -14.73 -7.63
CA PRO A 318 33.89 -15.72 -7.99
C PRO A 318 34.20 -17.14 -7.53
N ASN A 319 33.21 -17.77 -6.90
CA ASN A 319 33.28 -19.11 -6.29
C ASN A 319 34.27 -19.24 -5.11
N SER A 320 34.70 -18.15 -4.47
CA SER A 320 35.64 -18.21 -3.34
C SER A 320 34.97 -18.34 -1.97
N ILE A 321 33.65 -18.13 -1.88
CA ILE A 321 32.91 -18.12 -0.61
C ILE A 321 31.68 -19.03 -0.69
N SER A 322 31.46 -19.82 0.35
CA SER A 322 30.29 -20.68 0.52
C SER A 322 29.11 -19.92 1.14
N ARG A 323 27.93 -20.55 1.15
CA ARG A 323 26.70 -19.96 1.72
C ARG A 323 26.80 -19.72 3.22
N ASP A 324 27.35 -20.71 3.92
CA ASP A 324 27.42 -20.70 5.37
C ASP A 324 28.44 -19.65 5.85
N GLU A 325 29.51 -19.46 5.08
CA GLU A 325 30.48 -18.38 5.28
C GLU A 325 29.84 -17.01 5.02
N ALA A 326 29.13 -16.82 3.89
CA ALA A 326 28.45 -15.56 3.61
C ALA A 326 27.38 -15.19 4.65
N THR A 327 26.73 -16.19 5.25
CA THR A 327 25.72 -15.97 6.30
C THR A 327 26.35 -15.56 7.64
N SER A 328 27.59 -15.98 7.91
CA SER A 328 28.29 -15.73 9.16
C SER A 328 29.14 -14.45 9.17
N ILE A 329 29.48 -13.90 8.00
CA ILE A 329 30.26 -12.67 7.86
C ILE A 329 29.33 -11.46 7.68
N THR A 330 29.57 -10.37 8.41
CA THR A 330 28.85 -9.11 8.25
C THR A 330 29.52 -8.14 7.28
N ASN A 331 28.79 -7.16 6.74
CA ASN A 331 29.36 -6.13 5.86
C ASN A 331 30.50 -5.35 6.54
N GLU A 332 30.37 -5.05 7.83
CA GLU A 332 31.39 -4.37 8.64
C GLU A 332 32.65 -5.23 8.80
N GLN A 333 32.51 -6.55 8.98
CA GLN A 333 33.65 -7.46 9.06
C GLN A 333 34.44 -7.52 7.76
N VAL A 334 33.78 -7.43 6.60
CA VAL A 334 34.50 -7.31 5.31
C VAL A 334 35.45 -6.12 5.32
N ILE A 335 34.99 -4.98 5.82
CA ILE A 335 35.80 -3.75 5.86
C ILE A 335 36.94 -3.89 6.88
N ASN A 336 36.63 -4.39 8.08
CA ASN A 336 37.59 -4.39 9.18
C ASN A 336 38.63 -5.51 9.09
N GLU A 337 38.24 -6.68 8.59
CA GLU A 337 39.05 -7.89 8.61
C GLU A 337 39.68 -8.21 7.25
N HIS A 338 39.06 -7.80 6.14
CA HIS A 338 39.52 -8.18 4.80
C HIS A 338 40.09 -7.03 3.96
N LEU A 339 39.88 -5.76 4.34
CA LEU A 339 40.45 -4.61 3.63
C LEU A 339 41.65 -3.97 4.36
N PRO A 340 42.63 -3.45 3.61
CA PRO A 340 43.75 -2.70 4.18
C PRO A 340 43.26 -1.40 4.84
N PRO A 341 43.92 -0.93 5.92
CA PRO A 341 43.47 0.24 6.69
C PRO A 341 43.19 1.50 5.86
N GLU A 342 44.02 1.73 4.83
CA GLU A 342 43.92 2.90 3.93
C GLU A 342 42.60 2.98 3.15
N ARG A 343 41.95 1.83 2.91
CA ARG A 343 40.70 1.76 2.12
C ARG A 343 39.44 1.66 2.97
N ARG A 344 39.56 1.51 4.29
CA ARG A 344 38.41 1.27 5.17
C ARG A 344 37.44 2.44 5.22
N GLU A 345 37.96 3.67 5.26
CA GLU A 345 37.13 4.88 5.29
C GLU A 345 36.32 5.09 4.00
N GLU A 346 36.92 4.80 2.84
CA GLU A 346 36.21 4.82 1.56
C GLU A 346 35.14 3.73 1.50
N ALA A 347 35.49 2.50 1.90
CA ALA A 347 34.58 1.37 1.92
C ALA A 347 33.39 1.59 2.85
N GLN A 348 33.60 2.22 4.01
CA GLN A 348 32.54 2.54 4.96
C GLN A 348 31.52 3.52 4.37
N ARG A 349 31.99 4.59 3.71
CA ARG A 349 31.10 5.54 3.01
C ARG A 349 30.33 4.88 1.87
N ILE A 350 30.95 3.97 1.13
CA ILE A 350 30.27 3.20 0.08
C ILE A 350 29.19 2.29 0.69
N LEU A 351 29.51 1.58 1.77
CA LEU A 351 28.57 0.73 2.48
C LEU A 351 27.37 1.51 3.03
N GLU A 352 27.59 2.69 3.59
CA GLU A 352 26.50 3.56 4.08
C GLU A 352 25.53 3.95 2.96
N ARG A 353 26.05 4.36 1.79
CA ARG A 353 25.21 4.65 0.62
C ARG A 353 24.48 3.42 0.11
N PHE A 354 25.14 2.27 0.10
CA PHE A 354 24.50 0.98 -0.21
C PHE A 354 23.35 0.66 0.74
N CYS A 355 23.53 0.85 2.06
CA CYS A 355 22.46 0.61 3.03
C CYS A 355 21.25 1.53 2.79
N VAL A 356 21.48 2.81 2.48
CA VAL A 356 20.41 3.75 2.11
C VAL A 356 19.67 3.28 0.85
N ALA A 357 20.41 3.00 -0.22
CA ALA A 357 19.87 2.49 -1.48
C ALA A 357 19.02 1.23 -1.27
N PHE A 358 19.54 0.27 -0.51
CA PHE A 358 18.87 -1.00 -0.22
C PHE A 358 17.56 -0.78 0.55
N ASN A 359 17.60 0.03 1.61
CA ASN A 359 16.43 0.25 2.46
C ASN A 359 15.33 1.07 1.78
N GLU A 360 15.69 1.99 0.88
CA GLU A 360 14.71 2.78 0.12
C GLU A 360 14.09 1.97 -1.04
N CYS A 361 14.88 1.19 -1.76
CA CYS A 361 14.43 0.54 -2.99
C CYS A 361 13.83 -0.85 -2.78
N LEU A 362 14.27 -1.63 -1.78
CA LEU A 362 13.74 -2.98 -1.58
C LEU A 362 12.21 -3.01 -1.36
N PRO A 363 11.59 -2.07 -0.60
CA PRO A 363 10.13 -1.99 -0.45
C PRO A 363 9.36 -1.66 -1.74
N MET A 364 10.03 -1.17 -2.78
CA MET A 364 9.42 -0.89 -4.08
C MET A 364 9.25 -2.18 -4.91
N ILE A 365 9.98 -3.24 -4.56
CA ILE A 365 9.88 -4.55 -5.21
C ILE A 365 8.73 -5.30 -4.55
N GLU A 366 7.56 -5.33 -5.19
CA GLU A 366 6.38 -6.03 -4.66
C GLU A 366 6.51 -7.54 -4.84
N MET A 367 6.94 -7.96 -6.03
CA MET A 367 7.11 -9.37 -6.42
C MET A 367 8.60 -9.69 -6.51
N PHE A 368 9.07 -10.50 -5.58
CA PHE A 368 10.49 -10.86 -5.48
C PHE A 368 10.85 -12.00 -6.43
N PHE A 369 9.91 -12.94 -6.61
CA PHE A 369 9.86 -13.92 -7.69
C PHE A 369 8.51 -13.85 -8.41
N GLU A 370 8.32 -14.58 -9.52
CA GLU A 370 7.13 -14.50 -10.39
C GLU A 370 5.79 -14.48 -9.65
N CYS A 371 5.67 -15.25 -8.56
CA CYS A 371 4.44 -15.36 -7.77
C CYS A 371 4.65 -15.16 -6.25
N GLU A 372 5.83 -14.69 -5.81
CA GLU A 372 6.14 -14.53 -4.38
C GLU A 372 6.29 -13.07 -4.01
N THR A 373 5.48 -12.62 -3.05
CA THR A 373 5.60 -11.29 -2.45
C THR A 373 6.93 -11.15 -1.75
N ASN A 374 7.49 -9.95 -1.73
CA ASN A 374 8.76 -9.68 -1.09
C ASN A 374 8.81 -10.14 0.40
N PRO A 375 9.60 -11.18 0.72
CA PRO A 375 9.62 -11.77 2.05
C PRO A 375 10.38 -10.90 3.07
N PHE A 376 11.09 -9.87 2.60
CA PHE A 376 11.93 -9.00 3.41
C PHE A 376 11.24 -7.69 3.77
N ILE A 377 9.90 -7.66 3.75
CA ILE A 377 9.11 -6.47 4.08
C ILE A 377 8.30 -6.71 5.35
N SER A 378 8.47 -5.82 6.31
CA SER A 378 7.72 -5.84 7.56
C SER A 378 6.23 -5.60 7.31
N SER A 379 5.42 -6.50 7.84
CA SER A 379 3.97 -6.46 7.75
C SER A 379 3.34 -5.29 8.54
N VAL A 380 4.11 -4.61 9.40
CA VAL A 380 3.64 -3.55 10.30
C VAL A 380 3.66 -2.18 9.60
N ASN A 381 4.81 -1.81 9.03
CA ASN A 381 5.08 -0.47 8.48
C ASN A 381 5.51 -0.49 7.00
N GLY A 382 5.75 -1.66 6.40
CA GLY A 382 6.22 -1.78 5.02
C GLY A 382 7.70 -1.46 4.83
N SER A 383 8.50 -1.38 5.90
CA SER A 383 9.96 -1.21 5.80
C SER A 383 10.67 -2.54 5.60
N VAL A 384 11.96 -2.48 5.25
CA VAL A 384 12.83 -3.66 5.16
C VAL A 384 12.92 -4.40 6.49
N ASP A 385 12.86 -5.73 6.43
CA ASP A 385 13.03 -6.66 7.54
C ASP A 385 13.87 -7.88 7.15
N LEU A 386 15.14 -7.85 7.52
CA LEU A 386 16.14 -8.90 7.26
C LEU A 386 16.26 -9.92 8.40
N SER A 387 15.32 -9.93 9.36
CA SER A 387 15.37 -10.79 10.55
C SER A 387 15.10 -12.28 10.31
N GLY A 388 14.75 -12.68 9.07
CA GLY A 388 14.45 -14.07 8.73
C GLY A 388 13.16 -14.59 9.38
N GLY A 389 12.14 -13.74 9.53
CA GLY A 389 10.82 -14.11 10.04
C GLY A 389 10.65 -13.98 11.56
N ARG A 390 11.62 -13.41 12.28
CA ARG A 390 11.44 -13.02 13.69
C ARG A 390 10.82 -11.63 13.72
N ALA A 391 9.49 -11.56 13.82
CA ALA A 391 8.74 -10.31 13.82
C ALA A 391 9.17 -9.38 14.99
N VAL A 392 10.13 -8.49 14.72
CA VAL A 392 10.48 -7.35 15.58
C VAL A 392 9.68 -6.14 15.08
N GLU A 393 9.09 -5.35 15.99
CA GLU A 393 8.38 -4.12 15.61
C GLU A 393 9.33 -3.18 14.84
N GLY A 394 9.00 -2.92 13.57
CA GLY A 394 9.78 -2.06 12.68
C GLY A 394 10.73 -2.77 11.71
N GLY A 395 10.96 -4.07 11.87
CA GLY A 395 11.86 -4.87 11.01
C GLY A 395 13.36 -4.53 11.16
N ILE A 396 14.23 -5.48 10.79
CA ILE A 396 15.68 -5.22 10.75
C ILE A 396 16.07 -4.65 9.38
N GLN A 397 16.43 -3.37 9.34
CA GLN A 397 16.92 -2.72 8.12
C GLN A 397 18.34 -3.16 7.75
N MET A 398 18.69 -3.04 6.47
CA MET A 398 20.07 -3.23 6.01
C MET A 398 21.00 -2.24 6.72
N SER A 399 22.07 -2.76 7.30
CA SER A 399 23.06 -2.01 8.05
C SER A 399 24.44 -2.68 7.97
N PRO A 400 25.51 -2.03 8.45
CA PRO A 400 26.84 -2.64 8.44
C PRO A 400 26.94 -3.98 9.18
N SER A 401 26.10 -4.20 10.19
CA SER A 401 26.06 -5.46 10.96
C SER A 401 25.26 -6.58 10.28
N CYS A 402 24.59 -6.30 9.16
CA CYS A 402 23.88 -7.34 8.41
C CYS A 402 24.85 -8.28 7.69
N SER A 403 24.42 -9.52 7.51
CA SER A 403 25.16 -10.54 6.76
C SER A 403 25.37 -10.12 5.31
N ILE A 404 26.56 -10.43 4.78
CA ILE A 404 26.90 -10.18 3.37
C ILE A 404 26.09 -11.04 2.39
N ASN A 405 25.38 -12.07 2.87
CA ASN A 405 24.48 -12.88 2.05
C ASN A 405 23.34 -12.07 1.41
N PHE A 406 22.99 -10.91 1.98
CA PHE A 406 22.03 -9.97 1.39
C PHE A 406 22.67 -8.97 0.41
N SER A 407 24.00 -8.86 0.43
CA SER A 407 24.80 -7.92 -0.35
C SER A 407 25.46 -8.56 -1.58
N LEU A 408 25.63 -9.88 -1.57
CA LEU A 408 26.24 -10.62 -2.66
C LEU A 408 25.18 -11.05 -3.70
N PRO A 409 25.43 -10.86 -5.00
CA PRO A 409 24.62 -11.47 -6.04
C PRO A 409 24.86 -12.99 -6.09
N SER A 410 23.89 -13.76 -6.59
CA SER A 410 23.84 -15.23 -6.64
C SER A 410 25.12 -15.91 -7.18
N MET A 411 26.12 -16.04 -6.31
CA MET A 411 27.42 -16.67 -6.55
C MET A 411 27.68 -17.81 -5.55
N VAL A 412 26.64 -18.15 -4.79
CA VAL A 412 26.65 -19.09 -3.67
C VAL A 412 25.95 -20.38 -4.10
N ARG A 413 26.63 -21.54 -4.02
CA ARG A 413 26.07 -22.84 -4.44
C ARG A 413 24.93 -23.30 -3.50
N GLY A 414 23.73 -23.60 -4.05
CA GLY A 414 22.61 -24.25 -3.33
C GLY A 414 21.24 -24.03 -3.98
N THR A 415 20.22 -24.82 -3.61
CA THR A 415 18.83 -24.68 -4.11
C THR A 415 18.15 -23.43 -3.53
N ASN A 416 17.52 -22.65 -4.43
CA ASN A 416 16.85 -21.35 -4.26
C ASN A 416 16.49 -20.91 -2.83
N ASP A 417 17.01 -19.75 -2.44
CA ASP A 417 16.51 -18.95 -1.32
C ASP A 417 16.67 -17.44 -1.64
N ALA A 418 15.69 -16.63 -1.25
CA ALA A 418 15.49 -15.25 -1.71
C ALA A 418 16.65 -14.27 -1.40
N MET A 419 17.43 -14.53 -0.35
CA MET A 419 18.40 -13.57 0.20
C MET A 419 19.52 -13.17 -0.78
N SER A 420 20.04 -14.15 -1.54
CA SER A 420 21.14 -13.95 -2.51
C SER A 420 20.73 -13.24 -3.81
N PHE A 421 19.44 -12.94 -3.95
CA PHE A 421 18.89 -12.24 -5.12
C PHE A 421 18.53 -10.78 -4.83
N CYS A 422 18.64 -10.30 -3.60
CA CYS A 422 18.23 -8.94 -3.23
C CYS A 422 18.87 -7.88 -4.13
N THR A 423 20.20 -7.88 -4.26
CA THR A 423 20.90 -6.87 -5.07
C THR A 423 20.66 -7.04 -6.57
N VAL A 424 20.43 -8.26 -7.04
CA VAL A 424 20.05 -8.53 -8.44
C VAL A 424 18.69 -7.92 -8.73
N ARG A 425 17.70 -8.14 -7.86
CA ARG A 425 16.34 -7.58 -8.02
C ARG A 425 16.34 -6.04 -7.88
N LEU A 426 17.19 -5.49 -7.03
CA LEU A 426 17.38 -4.04 -6.92
C LEU A 426 17.94 -3.44 -8.21
N LEU A 427 18.97 -4.06 -8.80
CA LEU A 427 19.53 -3.60 -10.06
C LEU A 427 18.53 -3.75 -11.22
N ASP A 428 17.74 -4.83 -11.25
CA ASP A 428 16.66 -5.03 -12.22
C ASP A 428 15.58 -3.95 -12.14
N LEU A 429 15.16 -3.59 -10.91
CA LEU A 429 14.24 -2.47 -10.68
C LEU A 429 14.80 -1.16 -11.23
N MET A 430 16.07 -0.86 -10.95
CA MET A 430 16.70 0.38 -11.37
C MET A 430 16.93 0.44 -12.88
N GLN A 431 17.32 -0.68 -13.49
CA GLN A 431 17.45 -0.81 -14.94
C GLN A 431 16.10 -0.61 -15.63
N THR A 432 15.05 -1.29 -15.15
CA THR A 432 13.69 -1.13 -15.67
C THR A 432 13.23 0.33 -15.53
N SER A 433 13.48 0.95 -14.37
CA SER A 433 13.14 2.36 -14.14
C SER A 433 13.87 3.28 -15.13
N GLN A 434 15.15 3.00 -15.42
CA GLN A 434 15.94 3.75 -16.40
C GLN A 434 15.40 3.58 -17.83
N GLU A 435 15.07 2.36 -18.24
CA GLU A 435 14.49 2.06 -19.55
C GLU A 435 13.16 2.80 -19.75
N GLU A 436 12.24 2.71 -18.78
CA GLU A 436 10.95 3.38 -18.84
C GLU A 436 11.07 4.92 -18.89
N VAL A 437 12.02 5.49 -18.13
CA VAL A 437 12.33 6.91 -18.21
C VAL A 437 12.83 7.26 -19.61
N LEU A 438 13.81 6.52 -20.14
CA LEU A 438 14.36 6.80 -21.47
C LEU A 438 13.30 6.68 -22.57
N ASP A 439 12.41 5.70 -22.48
CA ASP A 439 11.29 5.52 -23.41
C ASP A 439 10.32 6.70 -23.35
N SER A 440 9.95 7.13 -22.14
CA SER A 440 9.08 8.29 -21.93
C SER A 440 9.65 9.59 -22.52
N PHE A 441 10.96 9.82 -22.38
CA PHE A 441 11.62 11.01 -22.95
C PHE A 441 11.84 10.89 -24.46
N THR A 442 12.14 9.69 -24.97
CA THR A 442 12.33 9.43 -26.40
C THR A 442 11.02 9.59 -27.17
N ALA A 443 9.91 9.08 -26.62
CA ALA A 443 8.59 9.24 -27.19
C ALA A 443 8.16 10.70 -27.27
N LEU A 444 8.56 11.54 -26.31
CA LEU A 444 8.33 12.98 -26.38
C LEU A 444 9.11 13.61 -27.53
N LYS A 445 10.40 13.29 -27.66
CA LYS A 445 11.25 13.82 -28.73
C LYS A 445 10.77 13.43 -30.13
N GLN A 446 10.25 12.21 -30.30
CA GLN A 446 9.65 11.77 -31.55
C GLN A 446 8.41 12.59 -31.92
N LYS A 447 7.52 12.88 -30.94
CA LYS A 447 6.35 13.74 -31.16
C LYS A 447 6.71 15.18 -31.50
N GLU A 448 7.79 15.72 -30.93
CA GLU A 448 8.27 17.06 -31.30
C GLU A 448 8.74 17.09 -32.75
N ASN A 449 9.51 16.07 -33.19
CA ASN A 449 9.97 15.96 -34.57
C ASN A 449 8.82 15.78 -35.58
N GLU A 450 7.81 14.95 -35.28
CA GLU A 450 6.62 14.75 -36.13
C GLU A 450 5.79 16.04 -36.28
N ASN A 451 5.71 16.86 -35.21
CA ASN A 451 5.03 18.15 -35.25
C ASN A 451 5.82 19.19 -36.07
N GLU A 452 7.15 19.15 -36.05
CA GLU A 452 7.98 20.02 -36.89
C GLU A 452 7.89 19.63 -38.38
N GLU A 453 7.91 18.35 -38.71
CA GLU A 453 7.75 17.85 -40.09
C GLU A 453 6.36 18.16 -40.66
N SER A 454 5.29 17.98 -39.88
CA SER A 454 3.93 18.32 -40.31
C SER A 454 3.67 19.83 -40.46
N MET A 455 4.37 20.68 -39.70
CA MET A 455 4.35 22.13 -39.91
C MET A 455 5.16 22.56 -41.14
N ALA A 456 6.19 21.82 -41.54
CA ALA A 456 6.99 22.08 -42.73
C ALA A 456 6.29 21.67 -44.05
N GLU A 457 5.32 20.76 -43.99
CA GLU A 457 4.54 20.29 -45.15
C GLU A 457 3.29 21.13 -45.49
N LEU A 458 2.98 22.18 -44.71
CA LEU A 458 1.89 23.09 -45.05
C LEU A 458 2.28 23.94 -46.27
N PRO A 459 1.55 23.88 -47.41
CA PRO A 459 1.86 24.71 -48.56
C PRO A 459 1.68 26.18 -48.16
N THR A 460 2.69 26.99 -48.46
CA THR A 460 2.56 28.45 -48.49
C THR A 460 1.46 28.80 -49.47
N MET A 461 0.24 29.04 -48.98
CA MET A 461 -0.78 29.69 -49.79
C MET A 461 -0.30 31.11 -50.05
N SER A 462 0.25 31.32 -51.25
CA SER A 462 0.53 32.65 -51.78
C SER A 462 -0.78 33.41 -51.93
N TYR A 463 -0.86 34.57 -51.29
CA TYR A 463 -1.90 35.58 -51.53
C TYR A 463 -1.87 36.12 -52.95
#